data_AF-A0A7C2EA13-F1
#
_entry.id   AF-A0A7C2EA13-F1
#
_cell.length_a   1.000
_cell.length_b   1.000
_cell.length_c   1.000
_cell.angle_alpha   90.00
_cell.angle_beta   90.00
_cell.angle_gamma   90.00
#
_symmetry.space_group_name_H-M   'P 1'
#
loop_
_entity.id
_entity.type
_entity.pdbx_description
1 polymer ?
#
loop_
_entity_poly.entity_id
_entity_poly.type
_entity_poly.pdbx_seq_one_letter_code
_entity_poly.pdbx_strand_id
1 'polypeptide(L)'
;MGRRCARLARHLSAEPLSMDHWLALSLVALLFWGITGNTQKLATNHISAQFSFLGFAAAFLPIAILVAALFPLESSWSAELLLLGLGGGILNAFGALTSFAAFEAGAKSSVAVPIMYLYPLITVVLAHFVLGEQIGPAHWAGILLAPIAAWLLSTD
;
A
#
# COMPACT_ATOMS: atom_id res chain seq x y z
N MET A 1 17.71 -31.97 38.84
CA MET A 1 18.32 -31.13 37.77
C MET A 1 17.75 -31.35 36.36
N GLY A 2 17.35 -32.57 35.95
CA GLY A 2 17.01 -32.87 34.53
C GLY A 2 15.69 -32.34 33.95
N ARG A 3 14.70 -31.95 34.78
CA ARG A 3 13.39 -31.48 34.28
C ARG A 3 13.36 -30.04 33.78
N ARG A 4 14.37 -29.22 34.12
CA ARG A 4 14.45 -27.81 33.68
C ARG A 4 15.12 -27.67 32.30
N CYS A 5 16.14 -28.47 32.00
CA CYS A 5 16.76 -28.49 30.65
C CYS A 5 15.80 -29.00 29.56
N ALA A 6 14.96 -30.00 29.86
CA ALA A 6 13.94 -30.50 28.92
C ALA A 6 12.80 -29.51 28.63
N ARG A 7 12.69 -28.43 29.42
CA ARG A 7 11.71 -27.36 29.20
C ARG A 7 12.30 -26.24 28.34
N LEU A 8 13.60 -25.94 28.50
CA LEU A 8 14.30 -24.96 27.67
C LEU A 8 14.45 -25.45 26.20
N ALA A 9 14.71 -26.75 26.00
CA ALA A 9 14.85 -27.31 24.65
C ALA A 9 13.54 -27.29 23.83
N ARG A 10 12.37 -27.22 24.48
CA ARG A 10 11.07 -27.16 23.79
C ARG A 10 10.77 -25.80 23.17
N HIS A 11 11.37 -24.72 23.69
CA HIS A 11 11.25 -23.37 23.12
C HIS A 11 12.21 -23.12 21.93
N LEU A 12 13.14 -24.04 21.67
CA LEU A 12 14.07 -24.01 20.54
C LEU A 12 13.60 -24.88 19.36
N SER A 13 12.36 -25.37 19.42
CA SER A 13 11.71 -25.96 18.25
C SER A 13 11.47 -24.80 17.26
N ALA A 14 12.34 -24.69 16.25
CA ALA A 14 12.09 -23.81 15.11
C ALA A 14 10.66 -24.09 14.62
N GLU A 15 9.77 -23.12 14.75
CA GLU A 15 8.49 -23.22 14.05
C GLU A 15 8.81 -23.44 12.58
N PRO A 16 8.20 -24.45 11.93
CA PRO A 16 8.28 -24.53 10.48
C PRO A 16 7.76 -23.18 9.95
N LEU A 17 8.47 -22.60 8.97
CA LEU A 17 8.11 -21.35 8.33
C LEU A 17 6.75 -21.49 7.60
N SER A 18 5.65 -21.61 8.33
CA SER A 18 4.33 -21.32 7.83
C SER A 18 4.29 -19.81 7.62
N MET A 19 4.15 -19.39 6.37
CA MET A 19 3.95 -17.98 6.07
C MET A 19 2.77 -17.50 6.89
N ASP A 20 3.00 -16.59 7.85
CA ASP A 20 1.91 -16.01 8.61
C ASP A 20 0.87 -15.45 7.64
N HIS A 21 -0.41 -15.67 7.92
CA HIS A 21 -1.50 -15.26 7.03
C HIS A 21 -1.42 -13.77 6.63
N TRP A 22 -0.96 -12.91 7.55
CA TRP A 22 -0.76 -11.49 7.28
C TRP A 22 0.31 -11.26 6.20
N LEU A 23 1.43 -11.98 6.25
CA LEU A 23 2.52 -11.85 5.29
C LEU A 23 2.11 -12.34 3.90
N ALA A 24 1.36 -13.43 3.84
CA ALA A 24 0.78 -13.91 2.59
C ALA A 24 -0.15 -12.86 1.96
N LEU A 25 -1.04 -12.25 2.74
CA LEU A 25 -1.92 -11.17 2.27
C LEU A 25 -1.13 -9.94 1.80
N SER A 26 -0.06 -9.55 2.51
CA SER A 26 0.81 -8.45 2.09
C SER A 26 1.51 -8.72 0.76
N LEU A 27 1.99 -9.95 0.53
CA LEU A 27 2.60 -10.33 -0.75
C LEU A 27 1.59 -10.31 -1.90
N VAL A 28 0.37 -10.77 -1.66
CA VAL A 28 -0.72 -10.70 -2.64
C VAL A 28 -1.05 -9.23 -2.97
N ALA A 29 -1.16 -8.37 -1.96
CA ALA A 29 -1.38 -6.94 -2.16
C ALA A 29 -0.24 -6.29 -2.97
N LEU A 30 1.02 -6.60 -2.63
CA LEU A 30 2.20 -6.12 -3.35
C LEU A 30 2.16 -6.51 -4.83
N LEU A 31 1.77 -7.74 -5.15
CA LEU A 31 1.63 -8.22 -6.52
C LEU A 31 0.57 -7.42 -7.29
N PHE A 32 -0.64 -7.28 -6.73
CA PHE A 32 -1.73 -6.56 -7.39
C PHE A 32 -1.43 -5.07 -7.56
N TRP A 33 -0.77 -4.45 -6.60
CA TRP A 33 -0.31 -3.06 -6.73
C TRP A 33 0.77 -2.93 -7.80
N GLY A 34 1.76 -3.81 -7.84
CA GLY A 34 2.76 -3.83 -8.92
C GLY A 34 2.14 -3.95 -10.31
N ILE A 35 1.13 -4.82 -10.47
CA ILE A 35 0.36 -4.93 -11.72
C ILE A 35 -0.35 -3.62 -12.04
N THR A 36 -1.01 -3.01 -11.04
CA THR A 36 -1.75 -1.75 -11.21
C THR A 36 -0.86 -0.66 -11.81
N GLY A 37 0.30 -0.35 -11.22
CA GLY A 37 1.19 0.70 -11.72
C GLY A 37 1.66 0.46 -13.16
N ASN A 38 1.99 -0.78 -13.52
CA ASN A 38 2.38 -1.14 -14.88
C ASN A 38 1.21 -1.02 -15.87
N THR A 39 0.01 -1.44 -15.48
CA THR A 39 -1.19 -1.28 -16.30
C THR A 39 -1.56 0.19 -16.47
N GLN A 40 -1.37 1.03 -15.45
CA GLN A 40 -1.56 2.48 -15.56
C GLN A 40 -0.63 3.09 -16.61
N LYS A 41 0.66 2.74 -16.58
CA LYS A 41 1.61 3.17 -17.61
C LYS A 41 1.19 2.69 -19.00
N LEU A 42 0.81 1.42 -19.12
CA LEU A 42 0.35 0.86 -20.39
C LEU A 42 -0.87 1.59 -20.94
N ALA A 43 -1.86 1.89 -20.10
CA ALA A 43 -3.04 2.65 -20.50
C ALA A 43 -2.67 4.03 -21.05
N THR A 44 -1.79 4.77 -20.36
CA THR A 44 -1.34 6.11 -20.78
C THR A 44 -0.50 6.14 -22.05
N ASN A 45 -0.01 4.99 -22.52
CA ASN A 45 0.67 4.91 -23.82
C ASN A 45 -0.34 4.90 -24.99
N HIS A 46 -1.62 4.64 -24.73
CA HIS A 46 -2.65 4.49 -25.76
C HIS A 46 -3.78 5.52 -25.66
N ILE A 47 -4.08 6.01 -24.45
CA ILE A 47 -5.11 7.02 -24.18
C ILE A 47 -4.60 8.06 -23.20
N SER A 48 -5.23 9.23 -23.13
CA SER A 48 -4.78 10.31 -22.23
C SER A 48 -4.88 9.93 -20.74
N ALA A 49 -4.16 10.64 -19.87
CA ALA A 49 -4.24 10.43 -18.42
C ALA A 49 -5.68 10.65 -17.90
N GLN A 50 -6.42 11.59 -18.49
CA GLN A 50 -7.79 11.90 -18.09
C GLN A 50 -8.73 10.71 -18.36
N PHE A 51 -8.68 10.13 -19.55
CA PHE A 51 -9.49 8.95 -19.88
C PHE A 51 -9.06 7.71 -19.10
N SER A 52 -7.75 7.53 -18.89
CA SER A 52 -7.21 6.46 -18.04
C SER A 52 -7.73 6.58 -16.60
N PHE A 53 -7.71 7.79 -16.04
CA PHE A 53 -8.21 8.08 -14.72
C PHE A 53 -9.73 7.86 -14.62
N LEU A 54 -10.52 8.29 -15.63
CA LEU A 54 -11.96 8.01 -15.65
C LEU A 54 -12.26 6.51 -15.66
N GLY A 55 -11.52 5.73 -16.46
CA GLY A 55 -11.64 4.28 -16.46
C GLY A 55 -11.30 3.66 -15.10
N PHE A 56 -10.21 4.13 -14.47
CA PHE A 56 -9.82 3.72 -13.12
C PHE A 56 -10.89 4.05 -12.08
N ALA A 57 -11.41 5.28 -12.07
CA ALA A 57 -12.45 5.71 -11.15
C ALA A 57 -13.76 4.92 -11.37
N ALA A 58 -14.14 4.67 -12.63
CA ALA A 58 -15.31 3.87 -12.96
C ALA A 58 -15.20 2.43 -12.45
N ALA A 59 -14.00 1.85 -12.38
CA ALA A 59 -13.79 0.51 -11.84
C ALA A 59 -14.13 0.39 -10.33
N PHE A 60 -14.14 1.49 -9.59
CA PHE A 60 -14.59 1.49 -8.18
C PHE A 60 -16.11 1.42 -8.04
N LEU A 61 -16.90 1.83 -9.04
CA LEU A 61 -18.37 1.78 -8.98
C LEU A 61 -18.91 0.35 -8.80
N PRO A 62 -18.54 -0.66 -9.62
CA PRO A 62 -19.03 -2.02 -9.40
C PRO A 62 -18.56 -2.60 -8.07
N ILE A 63 -17.35 -2.24 -7.61
CA ILE A 63 -16.83 -2.66 -6.31
C ILE A 63 -17.70 -2.05 -5.19
N ALA A 64 -18.02 -0.76 -5.26
CA ALA A 64 -18.87 -0.10 -4.29
C ALA A 64 -20.29 -0.69 -4.24
N ILE A 65 -20.88 -0.98 -5.40
CA ILE A 65 -22.18 -1.65 -5.51
C ILE A 65 -22.11 -3.05 -4.88
N LEU A 66 -21.07 -3.82 -5.19
CA LEU A 66 -20.87 -5.15 -4.65
C LEU A 66 -20.73 -5.12 -3.12
N VAL A 67 -19.94 -4.19 -2.58
CA VAL A 67 -19.78 -4.01 -1.14
C VAL A 67 -21.12 -3.65 -0.49
N ALA A 68 -21.87 -2.70 -1.07
CA ALA A 68 -23.19 -2.32 -0.56
C ALA A 68 -24.22 -3.47 -0.63
N ALA A 69 -24.08 -4.39 -1.57
CA ALA A 69 -24.96 -5.55 -1.72
C ALA A 69 -24.59 -6.71 -0.77
N LEU A 70 -23.31 -6.90 -0.47
CA LEU A 70 -22.81 -8.01 0.36
C LEU A 70 -22.77 -7.68 1.85
N PHE A 71 -22.60 -6.41 2.20
CA PHE A 71 -22.46 -5.98 3.59
C PHE A 71 -23.63 -5.08 3.98
N PRO A 72 -24.25 -5.30 5.15
CA PRO A 72 -25.33 -4.45 5.62
C PRO A 72 -24.78 -3.03 5.82
N LEU A 73 -25.37 -2.07 5.11
CA LEU A 73 -25.07 -0.66 5.33
C LEU A 73 -25.68 -0.25 6.68
N GLU A 74 -24.82 0.04 7.66
CA GLU A 74 -25.30 0.64 8.91
C GLU A 74 -25.93 2.01 8.61
N SER A 75 -27.03 2.33 9.31
CA SER A 75 -27.74 3.61 9.10
C SER A 75 -27.12 4.77 9.92
N SER A 76 -26.16 4.48 10.80
CA SER A 76 -25.61 5.39 11.80
C SER A 76 -24.24 5.97 11.47
N TRP A 77 -23.92 6.21 10.20
CA TRP A 77 -22.66 6.86 9.84
C TRP A 77 -22.62 8.28 10.41
N SER A 78 -21.65 8.58 11.26
CA SER A 78 -21.43 9.95 11.72
C SER A 78 -20.93 10.81 10.55
N ALA A 79 -21.25 12.10 10.57
CA ALA A 79 -20.75 13.04 9.58
C ALA A 79 -19.21 13.05 9.52
N GLU A 80 -18.56 12.85 10.66
CA GLU A 80 -17.10 12.73 10.75
C GLU A 80 -16.55 11.53 9.97
N LEU A 81 -17.13 10.34 10.14
CA LEU A 81 -16.70 9.15 9.41
C LEU A 81 -16.91 9.30 7.90
N LEU A 82 -18.02 9.93 7.50
CA LEU A 82 -18.28 10.25 6.10
C LEU A 82 -17.24 11.22 5.54
N LEU A 83 -16.89 12.27 6.29
CA LEU A 83 -15.87 13.24 5.88
C LEU A 83 -14.48 12.61 5.77
N LEU A 84 -14.10 11.74 6.71
CA LEU A 84 -12.84 11.01 6.65
C LEU A 84 -12.79 10.06 5.45
N GLY A 85 -13.87 9.32 5.19
CA GLY A 85 -13.98 8.44 4.02
C GLY A 85 -13.91 9.20 2.69
N LEU A 86 -14.66 10.31 2.58
CA LEU A 86 -14.61 11.19 1.41
C LEU A 86 -13.23 11.82 1.22
N GLY A 87 -12.62 12.30 2.30
CA GLY A 87 -11.27 12.86 2.28
C GLY A 87 -10.24 11.84 1.80
N GLY A 88 -10.27 10.62 2.35
CA GLY A 88 -9.42 9.52 1.90
C GLY A 88 -9.63 9.16 0.43
N GLY A 89 -10.89 9.11 -0.02
CA GLY A 89 -11.25 8.87 -1.42
C GLY A 89 -10.73 9.96 -2.37
N ILE A 90 -10.88 11.23 -2.01
CA ILE A 90 -10.37 12.38 -2.78
C ILE A 90 -8.84 12.34 -2.87
N LEU A 91 -8.15 12.09 -1.75
CA LEU A 91 -6.69 11.98 -1.73
C LEU A 91 -6.20 10.80 -2.58
N ASN A 92 -6.88 9.66 -2.53
CA ASN A 92 -6.57 8.51 -3.38
C ASN A 92 -6.79 8.83 -4.87
N ALA A 93 -7.90 9.48 -5.21
CA ALA A 93 -8.19 9.92 -6.57
C ALA A 93 -7.14 10.91 -7.09
N PHE A 94 -6.73 11.86 -6.25
CA PHE A 94 -5.67 12.82 -6.57
C PHE A 94 -4.32 12.13 -6.78
N GLY A 95 -3.95 11.17 -5.92
CA GLY A 95 -2.78 10.34 -6.09
C GLY A 95 -2.80 9.59 -7.42
N ALA A 96 -3.90 8.89 -7.73
CA ALA A 96 -4.04 8.17 -8.99
C ALA A 96 -3.94 9.09 -10.22
N LEU A 97 -4.60 10.27 -10.18
CA LEU A 97 -4.57 11.24 -11.27
C LEU A 97 -3.14 11.75 -11.53
N THR A 98 -2.41 12.10 -10.47
CA THR A 98 -1.01 12.55 -10.60
C THR A 98 -0.09 11.43 -11.09
N SER A 99 -0.33 10.18 -10.70
CA SER A 99 0.37 9.02 -11.25
C SER A 99 0.14 8.86 -12.75
N PHE A 100 -1.12 8.94 -13.21
CA PHE A 100 -1.43 8.89 -14.64
C PHE A 100 -0.79 10.05 -15.41
N ALA A 101 -0.80 11.26 -14.86
CA ALA A 101 -0.15 12.42 -15.48
C ALA A 101 1.37 12.22 -15.60
N ALA A 102 2.02 11.64 -14.58
CA ALA A 102 3.44 11.32 -14.64
C ALA A 102 3.76 10.27 -15.72
N PHE A 103 2.94 9.24 -15.86
CA PHE A 103 3.12 8.22 -16.89
C PHE A 103 2.88 8.74 -18.31
N GLU A 104 1.86 9.57 -18.49
CA GLU A 104 1.60 10.28 -19.76
C GLU A 104 2.76 11.22 -20.12
N ALA A 105 3.35 11.90 -19.13
CA ALA A 105 4.55 12.73 -19.29
C ALA A 105 5.84 11.93 -19.60
N GLY A 106 5.76 10.59 -19.69
CA GLY A 106 6.86 9.74 -20.12
C GLY A 106 7.65 9.08 -19.00
N ALA A 107 7.20 9.16 -17.74
CA ALA A 107 7.90 8.50 -16.63
C ALA A 107 8.02 6.98 -16.86
N LYS A 108 9.22 6.43 -16.62
CA LYS A 108 9.47 4.99 -16.67
C LYS A 108 8.75 4.32 -15.50
N SER A 109 7.94 3.29 -15.77
CA SER A 109 7.25 2.50 -14.72
C SER A 109 8.25 1.93 -13.68
N SER A 110 9.41 1.46 -14.15
CA SER A 110 10.48 0.89 -13.31
C SER A 110 11.03 1.86 -12.27
N VAL A 111 10.88 3.18 -12.46
CA VAL A 111 11.38 4.21 -11.53
C VAL A 111 10.23 4.85 -10.77
N ALA A 112 9.19 5.27 -11.49
CA ALA A 112 8.10 6.05 -10.90
C ALA A 112 7.22 5.21 -9.96
N VAL A 113 6.96 3.94 -10.30
CA VAL A 113 6.11 3.07 -9.46
C VAL A 113 6.75 2.82 -8.09
N PRO A 114 8.03 2.43 -7.98
CA PRO A 114 8.70 2.29 -6.68
C PRO A 114 8.70 3.58 -5.85
N ILE A 115 8.93 4.75 -6.46
CA ILE A 115 8.90 6.04 -5.77
C ILE A 115 7.50 6.33 -5.22
N MET A 116 6.44 6.13 -6.02
CA MET A 116 5.05 6.33 -5.59
C MET A 116 4.70 5.42 -4.40
N TYR A 117 5.21 4.19 -4.37
CA TYR A 117 4.98 3.25 -3.27
C TYR A 117 5.84 3.48 -2.03
N LEU A 118 6.61 4.58 -1.95
CA LEU A 118 7.25 5.04 -0.72
C LEU A 118 6.31 5.81 0.21
N TYR A 119 5.04 6.01 -0.16
CA TYR A 119 4.06 6.66 0.71
C TYR A 119 3.94 6.04 2.14
N PRO A 120 4.21 4.73 2.39
CA PRO A 120 4.20 4.20 3.76
C PRO A 120 5.23 4.86 4.67
N LEU A 121 6.31 5.44 4.13
CA LEU A 121 7.27 6.20 4.94
C LEU A 121 6.60 7.40 5.61
N ILE A 122 5.72 8.09 4.88
CA ILE A 122 4.93 9.20 5.41
C ILE A 122 3.98 8.67 6.48
N THR A 123 3.29 7.56 6.22
CA THR A 123 2.37 6.93 7.19
C THR A 123 3.08 6.55 8.49
N VAL A 124 4.27 5.96 8.40
CA VAL A 124 5.04 5.54 9.59
C VAL A 124 5.54 6.76 10.37
N VAL A 125 6.01 7.81 9.70
CA VAL A 125 6.37 9.08 10.33
C VAL A 125 5.17 9.69 11.05
N LEU A 126 4.00 9.72 10.40
CA LEU A 126 2.76 10.20 11.02
C LEU A 126 2.33 9.34 12.20
N ALA A 127 2.43 8.01 12.12
CA ALA A 127 2.11 7.12 13.22
C ALA A 127 3.00 7.41 14.45
N HIS A 128 4.29 7.66 14.25
CA HIS A 128 5.18 8.05 15.34
C HIS A 128 4.78 9.37 15.99
N PHE A 129 4.56 10.42 15.21
CA PHE A 129 4.33 11.77 15.74
C PHE A 129 2.88 12.05 16.18
N VAL A 130 1.89 11.46 15.50
CA VAL A 130 0.46 11.69 15.74
C VAL A 130 -0.12 10.65 16.69
N LEU A 131 0.20 9.37 16.47
CA LEU A 131 -0.32 8.26 17.28
C LEU A 131 0.60 7.91 18.47
N GLY A 132 1.82 8.44 18.50
CA GLY A 132 2.80 8.16 19.56
C GLY A 132 3.39 6.75 19.47
N GLU A 133 3.34 6.11 18.30
CA GLU A 133 3.89 4.77 18.13
C GLU A 133 5.41 4.74 18.27
N GLN A 134 5.94 3.75 18.98
CA GLN A 134 7.38 3.59 19.18
C GLN A 134 7.99 2.76 18.06
N ILE A 135 8.84 3.38 17.24
CA ILE A 135 9.50 2.73 16.12
C ILE A 135 10.89 2.26 16.54
N GLY A 136 11.11 0.95 16.45
CA GLY A 136 12.41 0.33 16.76
C GLY A 136 13.52 0.71 15.76
N PRO A 137 14.81 0.63 16.15
CA PRO A 137 15.94 1.05 15.30
C PRO A 137 16.04 0.32 13.96
N ALA A 138 15.69 -0.97 13.91
CA ALA A 138 15.70 -1.74 12.66
C ALA A 138 14.66 -1.24 11.65
N HIS A 139 13.48 -0.83 12.12
CA HIS A 139 12.45 -0.23 11.27
C HIS A 139 12.89 1.13 10.74
N TRP A 140 13.54 1.95 11.58
CA TRP A 140 14.16 3.20 11.13
C TRP A 140 15.20 2.99 10.05
N ALA A 141 16.05 1.96 10.16
CA ALA A 141 16.98 1.62 9.10
C ALA A 141 16.25 1.31 7.79
N GLY A 142 15.18 0.51 7.82
CA GLY A 142 14.36 0.22 6.64
C GLY A 142 13.73 1.49 6.02
N ILE A 143 13.19 2.37 6.87
CA ILE A 143 12.60 3.66 6.46
C ILE A 143 13.62 4.54 5.74
N LEU A 144 14.86 4.58 6.21
CA LEU A 144 15.94 5.37 5.60
C LEU A 144 16.53 4.72 4.35
N LEU A 145 16.60 3.39 4.31
CA LEU A 145 17.13 2.65 3.16
C LEU A 145 16.18 2.66 1.95
N ALA A 146 14.86 2.69 2.18
CA ALA A 146 13.86 2.69 1.12
C ALA A 146 14.00 3.85 0.10
N PRO A 147 14.13 5.13 0.51
CA PRO A 147 14.34 6.22 -0.44
C PRO A 147 15.72 6.15 -1.12
N ILE A 148 16.74 5.62 -0.45
CA ILE A 148 18.06 5.40 -1.06
C ILE A 148 17.96 4.37 -2.19
N ALA A 149 17.25 3.27 -1.95
CA ALA A 149 17.01 2.25 -2.99
C ALA A 149 16.23 2.81 -4.18
N ALA A 150 15.19 3.63 -3.92
CA ALA A 150 14.43 4.28 -5.00
C ALA A 150 15.27 5.29 -5.79
N TRP A 151 16.15 6.04 -5.12
CA TRP A 151 17.09 6.96 -5.77
C TRP A 151 18.07 6.21 -6.67
N LEU A 152 18.68 5.12 -6.19
CA LEU A 152 19.58 4.28 -6.98
C LEU A 152 18.88 3.72 -8.23
N LEU A 153 17.63 3.27 -8.10
CA LEU A 153 16.84 2.79 -9.23
C LEU A 153 16.50 3.89 -10.24
N SER A 154 16.38 5.14 -9.78
CA SER A 154 16.16 6.30 -10.64
C SER A 154 17.40 6.74 -11.42
N THR A 155 18.59 6.30 -11.01
CA THR A 155 19.86 6.68 -11.66
C THR A 155 20.31 5.72 -12.77
N ASP A 156 19.56 4.63 -13.01
CA ASP A 156 19.69 3.73 -14.17
C ASP A 156 18.86 4.18 -15.39
#